data_AF-A0A7Y0SL29-F1
#
_entry.id   AF-A0A7Y0SL29-F1
#
_cell.length_a   1.000
_cell.length_b   1.000
_cell.length_c   1.000
_cell.angle_alpha   90.00
_cell.angle_beta   90.00
_cell.angle_gamma   90.00
#
_symmetry.space_group_name_H-M   'P 1'
#
loop_
_entity.id
_entity.type
_entity.pdbx_description
1 polymer ?
#
loop_
_entity_poly.entity_id
_entity_poly.type
_entity_poly.pdbx_seq_one_letter_code
_entity_poly.pdbx_strand_id
1 'polypeptide(L)' 'MIKLENIHKRFGETEVLKGIDLDIKQGEIIVIIGSSGTGKSTLLRTVNFLEQADEGRIT' A
#
# COMPACT_ATOMS: atom_id res chain seq x y z
N MET A 1 5.95 -8.31 11.51
CA MET A 1 5.37 -6.97 11.69
C MET A 1 5.58 -6.23 10.39
N ILE A 2 4.56 -5.58 9.85
CA ILE A 2 4.67 -4.76 8.64
C ILE A 2 4.07 -3.40 8.98
N LYS A 3 4.82 -2.33 8.72
CA LYS A 3 4.37 -0.95 8.91
C LYS A 3 4.53 -0.17 7.62
N LEU A 4 3.46 0.51 7.20
CA LEU A 4 3.41 1.45 6.10
C LEU A 4 3.18 2.84 6.70
N GLU A 5 4.03 3.78 6.34
CA GLU A 5 3.98 5.15 6.81
C GLU A 5 3.87 6.10 5.60
N ASN A 6 2.72 6.75 5.48
CA ASN A 6 2.37 7.71 4.45
C ASN A 6 2.72 7.23 3.02
N ILE A 7 2.26 6.04 2.64
CA ILE A 7 2.60 5.45 1.33
C ILE A 7 1.81 6.12 0.20
N HIS A 8 2.53 6.67 -0.77
CA HIS A 8 1.96 7.16 -2.02
C HIS A 8 2.45 6.38 -3.24
N LYS A 9 1.57 6.24 -4.23
CA LYS A 9 1.91 5.64 -5.53
C LYS A 9 1.12 6.27 -6.66
N ARG A 10 1.82 6.68 -7.71
CA ARG A 10 1.32 7.25 -8.95
C ARG A 10 1.71 6.36 -10.14
N PHE A 11 0.82 6.32 -11.12
CA PHE A 11 1.11 5.80 -12.45
C PHE A 11 0.80 6.92 -13.46
N GLY A 12 1.85 7.56 -13.97
CA GLY A 12 1.71 8.82 -14.69
C GLY A 12 1.04 9.87 -13.80
N GLU A 13 -0.01 10.51 -14.31
CA GLU A 13 -0.77 11.55 -13.59
C GLU A 13 -1.75 10.98 -12.54
N THR A 14 -1.96 9.67 -12.50
CA THR A 14 -2.97 9.06 -11.62
C THR A 14 -2.36 8.60 -10.30
N GLU A 15 -2.74 9.26 -9.20
CA GLU A 15 -2.41 8.83 -7.85
C GLU A 15 -3.36 7.72 -7.36
N VAL A 16 -2.81 6.51 -7.24
CA VAL A 16 -3.54 5.29 -6.88
C VAL A 16 -3.49 5.03 -5.37
N LEU A 17 -2.33 5.19 -4.73
CA LEU A 17 -2.21 5.19 -3.26
C LEU A 17 -1.97 6.63 -2.81
N LYS A 18 -2.80 7.12 -1.88
CA LYS A 18 -2.92 8.54 -1.52
C LYS A 18 -2.62 8.77 -0.03
N GLY A 19 -1.46 8.35 0.43
CA GLY A 19 -1.07 8.45 1.84
C GLY A 19 -1.71 7.35 2.68
N ILE A 20 -1.23 6.11 2.50
CA ILE A 20 -1.72 4.96 3.26
C ILE A 20 -0.83 4.72 4.48
N ASP A 21 -1.43 4.73 5.66
CA ASP A 21 -0.84 4.29 6.92
C ASP A 21 -1.44 2.94 7.34
N LEU A 22 -0.59 1.98 7.68
CA LEU A 22 -1.03 0.65 8.13
C LEU A 22 0.01 0.04 9.06
N ASP A 23 -0.44 -0.54 10.16
CA ASP A 23 0.39 -1.29 11.10
C ASP A 23 -0.21 -2.69 11.27
N ILE A 24 0.54 -3.71 10.84
CA ILE A 24 0.12 -5.13 10.88
C ILE A 24 1.03 -5.86 11.86
N LYS A 25 0.42 -6.39 12.91
CA LYS A 25 1.13 -7.15 13.95
C LYS A 25 1.46 -8.55 13.47
N GLN A 26 2.44 -9.18 14.11
CA GLN A 26 2.79 -10.56 13.81
C GLN A 26 1.60 -11.49 14.10
N GLY A 27 1.23 -12.32 13.13
CA GLY A 27 0.11 -13.25 13.24
C GLY A 27 -1.27 -12.64 12.94
N GLU A 28 -1.33 -11.34 12.64
CA GLU A 28 -2.59 -10.67 12.28
C GLU A 28 -3.01 -11.03 10.86
N ILE A 29 -4.32 -11.26 10.69
CA ILE A 29 -4.94 -11.52 9.39
C ILE A 29 -5.81 -10.33 9.04
N ILE A 30 -5.46 -9.63 7.97
CA ILE A 30 -6.19 -8.47 7.49
C ILE A 30 -6.89 -8.77 6.16
N VAL A 31 -8.01 -8.09 5.90
CA VAL A 31 -8.74 -8.17 4.63
C VAL A 31 -8.79 -6.77 4.02
N ILE A 32 -8.41 -6.66 2.74
CA ILE A 32 -8.49 -5.42 1.96
C ILE A 32 -9.68 -5.52 1.01
N ILE A 33 -10.66 -4.62 1.14
CA ILE A 33 -11.85 -4.55 0.29
C ILE A 33 -11.94 -3.21 -0.44
N GLY A 34 -12.72 -3.17 -1.52
CA GLY A 34 -12.95 -1.95 -2.32
C GLY A 34 -13.27 -2.28 -3.77
N SER A 35 -13.89 -1.33 -4.48
CA SER A 35 -14.26 -1.49 -5.90
C SER A 35 -13.04 -1.67 -6.81
N SER A 36 -13.26 -2.10 -8.06
CA SER A 36 -12.17 -2.22 -9.03
C SER A 36 -11.45 -0.87 -9.23
N GLY A 37 -10.12 -0.88 -9.36
CA GLY A 37 -9.31 0.32 -9.59
C GLY A 37 -8.91 1.12 -8.33
N THR A 38 -9.39 0.76 -7.13
CA THR A 38 -9.07 1.51 -5.89
C THR A 38 -7.65 1.29 -5.33
N GLY A 39 -6.76 0.61 -6.04
CA GLY A 39 -5.37 0.42 -5.61
C GLY A 39 -5.09 -0.78 -4.71
N LYS A 40 -6.04 -1.70 -4.50
CA LYS A 40 -5.83 -2.91 -3.66
C LYS A 40 -4.62 -3.74 -4.09
N SER A 41 -4.56 -4.12 -5.37
CA SER A 41 -3.44 -4.91 -5.90
C SER A 41 -2.13 -4.11 -5.92
N THR A 42 -2.22 -2.78 -6.11
CA THR A 42 -1.07 -1.88 -6.02
C THR A 42 -0.51 -1.89 -4.60
N LEU A 43 -1.35 -1.72 -3.58
CA LEU A 43 -0.94 -1.78 -2.17
C LEU A 43 -0.26 -3.10 -1.83
N LEU A 44 -0.85 -4.24 -2.22
CA LEU A 44 -0.25 -5.56 -1.97
C LEU A 44 1.09 -5.75 -2.68
N ARG A 45 1.22 -5.26 -3.92
CA ARG A 45 2.51 -5.30 -4.65
C ARG A 45 3.54 -4.39 -3.99
N THR A 46 3.13 -3.23 -3.50
CA THR A 46 4.00 -2.29 -2.78
C THR A 46 4.50 -2.87 -1.47
N VAL A 47 3.62 -3.50 -0.67
CA VAL A 47 3.99 -4.24 0.54
C VAL A 47 5.02 -5.34 0.25
N ASN A 48 4.85 -6.05 -0.86
CA ASN A 48 5.75 -7.14 -1.26
C ASN A 48 6.96 -6.68 -2.08
N PHE A 49 7.23 -5.37 -2.14
CA PHE A 49 8.32 -4.77 -2.92
C PHE A 49 8.35 -5.12 -4.42
N LEU A 50 7.22 -5.54 -4.98
CA LEU A 50 7.04 -5.76 -6.41
C LEU A 50 6.71 -4.47 -7.16
N GLU A 51 6.30 -3.44 -6.42
CA GLU A 51 6.08 -2.08 -6.91
C GLU A 51 6.71 -1.12 -5.90
N GLN A 52 7.53 -0.18 -6.35
CA GLN A 52 8.16 0.78 -5.43
C GLN A 52 7.17 1.90 -5.10
N ALA A 53 7.01 2.22 -3.82
CA ALA A 53 6.29 3.43 -3.42
C ALA A 53 7.05 4.67 -3.90
N ASP A 54 6.32 5.71 -4.32
CA ASP A 54 6.96 6.96 -4.75
C ASP A 54 7.30 7.84 -3.54
N GLU A 55 6.49 7.76 -2.48
CA GLU A 55 6.69 8.45 -1.20
C GLU A 55 6.30 7.53 -0.04
N GLY A 56 6.84 7.83 1.14
CA GLY A 56 6.59 7.08 2.38
C GLY A 56 7.61 5.99 2.67
N ARG A 57 7.33 5.18 3.69
CA ARG A 57 8.24 4.14 4.19
C ARG A 57 7.51 2.84 4.50
N ILE A 58 8.14 1.72 4.15
CA ILE A 58 7.70 0.36 4.50
C ILE A 58 8.78 -0.27 5.40
N THR A 59 8.39 -0.85 6.53
CA THR A 59 9.29 -1.57 7.47
C THR A 59 8.69 -2.86 7.98
#